data_AF-A0A9P7F3X6-F1
#
_entry.id   AF-A0A9P7F3X6-F1
#
_cell.length_a   1.000
_cell.length_b   1.000
_cell.length_c   1.000
_cell.angle_alpha   90.00
_cell.angle_beta   90.00
_cell.angle_gamma   90.00
#
_symmetry.space_group_name_H-M   'P 1'
#
loop_
_entity.id
_entity.type
_entity.pdbx_description
1 polymer ?
#
loop_
_entity_poly.entity_id
_entity_poly.type
_entity_poly.pdbx_seq_one_letter_code
_entity_poly.pdbx_strand_id
1 'polypeptide(L)'
;MGRYADPDERCQHVWYDLPGAGTIRIPDWQYFNAQGLYVFDCIVVLFDNRFTQTDIAILRNCRRFKIPTYIVRSKADQHISNMIREMRYESDDENADRSQQATLYMAAREQLVNETRHNVKANLAEANLPDQKVYIVSSSCLRAVAKGNQPSKVIDEIQLLNDLYTEAQARRIRQSGGVSA
;
A
#
# COMPACT_ATOMS: atom_id res chain seq x y z
N MET A 1 -13.74 -11.67 8.71
CA MET A 1 -13.55 -11.04 7.39
C MET A 1 -14.56 -9.90 7.30
N GLY A 2 -14.10 -8.67 7.08
CA GLY A 2 -14.99 -7.51 6.89
C GLY A 2 -15.31 -7.33 5.41
N ARG A 3 -16.56 -6.99 5.07
CA ARG A 3 -16.97 -6.67 3.69
C ARG A 3 -17.51 -5.24 3.66
N TYR A 4 -16.92 -4.39 2.83
CA TYR A 4 -17.23 -2.98 2.74
C TYR A 4 -17.54 -2.61 1.29
N ALA A 5 -18.82 -2.41 0.98
CA ALA A 5 -19.23 -1.86 -0.30
C ALA A 5 -18.90 -0.36 -0.37
N ASP A 6 -18.59 0.13 -1.57
CA ASP A 6 -18.45 1.57 -1.79
C ASP A 6 -19.76 2.30 -1.43
N PRO A 7 -19.70 3.46 -0.75
CA PRO A 7 -20.90 4.24 -0.44
C PRO A 7 -21.64 4.78 -1.68
N ASP A 8 -20.95 4.96 -2.81
CA ASP A 8 -21.59 5.34 -4.07
C ASP A 8 -22.14 4.09 -4.75
N GLU A 9 -23.47 3.97 -4.88
CA GLU A 9 -24.14 2.83 -5.50
C GLU A 9 -23.76 2.61 -6.97
N ARG A 10 -23.27 3.66 -7.65
CA ARG A 10 -22.74 3.56 -9.02
C ARG A 10 -21.36 2.89 -9.05
N CYS A 11 -20.68 2.91 -7.91
CA CYS A 11 -19.37 2.31 -7.69
C CYS A 11 -19.54 0.88 -7.16
N GLN A 12 -19.54 -0.11 -8.06
CA GLN A 12 -19.70 -1.53 -7.67
C GLN A 12 -18.42 -2.13 -7.07
N HIS A 13 -17.58 -1.34 -6.37
CA HIS A 13 -16.39 -1.87 -5.71
C HIS A 13 -16.76 -2.41 -4.33
N VAL A 14 -16.19 -3.57 -3.99
CA VAL A 14 -16.37 -4.18 -2.67
C VAL A 14 -14.99 -4.52 -2.12
N TRP A 15 -14.67 -3.93 -0.98
CA TRP A 15 -13.42 -4.16 -0.27
C TRP A 15 -13.62 -5.27 0.75
N TYR A 16 -12.64 -6.17 0.82
CA TYR A 16 -12.63 -7.26 1.79
C TYR A 16 -11.42 -7.11 2.71
N ASP A 17 -11.68 -7.05 4.00
CA ASP A 17 -10.64 -7.06 5.03
C ASP A 17 -10.38 -8.50 5.47
N LEU A 18 -9.18 -8.96 5.15
CA LEU A 18 -8.72 -10.33 5.32
C LEU A 18 -7.89 -10.45 6.60
N PRO A 19 -8.09 -11.51 7.40
CA PRO A 19 -7.30 -11.72 8.61
C PRO A 19 -5.82 -11.84 8.26
N GLY A 20 -4.98 -10.99 8.85
CA GLY A 20 -3.54 -10.96 8.56
C GLY A 20 -2.88 -12.33 8.73
N ALA A 21 -1.98 -12.67 7.80
CA ALA A 21 -1.40 -14.01 7.72
C ALA A 21 -0.61 -14.44 8.97
N GLY A 22 0.03 -13.49 9.66
CA GLY A 22 0.75 -13.76 10.93
C GLY A 22 -0.15 -14.13 12.12
N THR A 23 -1.47 -13.92 12.01
CA THR A 23 -2.44 -14.29 13.06
C THR A 23 -2.93 -15.73 12.90
N ILE A 24 -2.62 -16.38 11.78
CA ILE A 24 -3.11 -17.71 11.44
C ILE A 24 -1.93 -18.69 11.42
N ARG A 25 -2.08 -19.85 12.07
CA ARG A 25 -1.07 -20.92 12.09
C ARG A 25 -1.02 -21.70 10.77
N ILE A 26 -1.13 -21.02 9.64
CA ILE A 26 -1.06 -21.61 8.31
C ILE A 26 0.32 -21.25 7.72
N PRO A 27 1.05 -22.22 7.13
CA PRO A 27 2.29 -21.91 6.42
C PRO A 27 2.06 -20.84 5.35
N ASP A 28 3.00 -19.89 5.20
CA ASP A 28 2.88 -18.74 4.29
C ASP A 28 2.44 -19.11 2.86
N TRP A 29 2.93 -20.24 2.35
CA TRP A 29 2.62 -20.74 1.00
C TRP A 29 1.17 -21.24 0.83
N GLN A 30 0.49 -21.57 1.93
CA GLN A 30 -0.91 -22.03 1.93
C GLN A 30 -1.91 -20.90 2.12
N TYR A 31 -1.49 -19.75 2.67
CA TYR A 31 -2.38 -18.63 3.00
C TYR A 31 -3.20 -18.17 1.79
N PHE A 32 -2.56 -18.04 0.61
CA PHE A 32 -3.22 -17.59 -0.62
C PHE A 32 -4.43 -18.46 -1.00
N ASN A 33 -4.29 -19.78 -0.92
CA ASN A 33 -5.37 -20.71 -1.25
C ASN A 33 -6.38 -20.81 -0.11
N ALA A 34 -5.91 -20.85 1.14
CA ALA A 34 -6.77 -20.99 2.32
C ALA A 34 -7.72 -19.80 2.50
N GLN A 35 -7.27 -18.59 2.17
CA GLN A 35 -8.10 -17.38 2.21
C GLN A 35 -8.84 -17.11 0.89
N GLY A 36 -8.72 -18.01 -0.09
CA GLY A 36 -9.41 -17.87 -1.37
C GLY A 36 -9.01 -16.63 -2.16
N LEU A 37 -7.74 -16.18 -2.06
CA LEU A 37 -7.32 -14.90 -2.66
C LEU A 37 -7.50 -14.85 -4.18
N TYR A 38 -7.58 -16.01 -4.83
CA TYR A 38 -7.77 -16.14 -6.27
C TYR A 38 -9.13 -15.63 -6.79
N VAL A 39 -10.10 -15.37 -5.92
CA VAL A 39 -11.43 -14.88 -6.32
C VAL A 39 -11.48 -13.36 -6.50
N PHE A 40 -10.45 -12.63 -6.06
CA PHE A 40 -10.44 -11.17 -6.10
C PHE A 40 -9.88 -10.63 -7.42
N ASP A 41 -10.48 -9.54 -7.89
CA ASP A 41 -10.06 -8.84 -9.12
C ASP A 41 -8.67 -8.19 -8.99
N CYS A 42 -8.29 -7.81 -7.77
CA CYS A 42 -6.97 -7.31 -7.42
C CYS A 42 -6.70 -7.54 -5.93
N ILE A 43 -5.42 -7.50 -5.55
CA ILE A 43 -5.00 -7.68 -4.16
C ILE A 43 -4.11 -6.51 -3.74
N VAL A 44 -4.45 -5.88 -2.62
CA VAL A 44 -3.61 -4.88 -1.95
C VAL A 44 -2.79 -5.58 -0.87
N VAL A 45 -1.48 -5.65 -1.06
CA VAL A 45 -0.55 -6.21 -0.06
C VAL A 45 -0.08 -5.08 0.84
N LEU A 46 -0.68 -5.01 2.02
CA LEU A 46 -0.43 -3.95 3.01
C LEU A 46 0.63 -4.39 4.01
N PHE A 47 1.69 -3.60 4.17
CA PHE A 47 2.71 -3.80 5.21
C PHE A 47 3.01 -2.48 5.93
N ASP A 48 3.72 -2.53 7.07
CA ASP A 48 4.12 -1.32 7.81
C ASP A 48 5.64 -1.10 7.83
N ASN A 49 6.37 -1.89 8.61
CA ASN A 49 7.82 -1.76 8.81
C ASN A 49 8.60 -2.85 8.08
N ARG A 50 8.05 -4.06 8.01
CA ARG A 50 8.75 -5.20 7.41
C ARG A 50 7.93 -5.77 6.27
N PHE A 51 8.61 -5.95 5.16
CA PHE A 51 8.13 -6.72 4.03
C PHE A 51 8.53 -8.18 4.26
N THR A 52 7.56 -9.07 4.40
CA THR A 52 7.74 -10.41 4.95
C THR A 52 7.77 -11.49 3.88
N GLN A 53 8.18 -12.70 4.27
CA GLN A 53 8.11 -13.87 3.38
C GLN A 53 6.66 -14.22 3.00
N THR A 54 5.69 -13.92 3.87
CA THR A 54 4.28 -14.08 3.55
C THR A 54 3.84 -13.13 2.45
N ASP A 55 4.27 -11.87 2.48
CA ASP A 55 3.97 -10.89 1.43
C ASP A 55 4.54 -11.35 0.08
N ILE A 56 5.79 -11.85 0.08
CA ILE A 56 6.44 -12.44 -1.09
C ILE A 56 5.66 -13.66 -1.60
N ALA A 57 5.19 -14.53 -0.70
CA ALA A 57 4.41 -15.71 -1.08
C ALA A 57 3.07 -15.34 -1.71
N ILE A 58 2.39 -14.31 -1.18
CA ILE A 58 1.16 -13.76 -1.78
C ILE A 58 1.46 -13.24 -3.19
N LEU A 59 2.46 -12.37 -3.34
CA LEU A 59 2.82 -11.80 -4.65
C LEU A 59 3.19 -12.86 -5.68
N ARG A 60 3.94 -13.90 -5.27
CA ARG A 60 4.31 -15.01 -6.14
C ARG A 60 3.08 -15.77 -6.65
N ASN A 61 2.11 -16.03 -5.78
CA ASN A 61 0.87 -16.67 -6.17
C ASN A 61 0.02 -15.75 -7.06
N CYS A 62 -0.15 -14.47 -6.71
CA CYS A 62 -0.85 -13.51 -7.55
C CYS A 62 -0.28 -13.45 -8.98
N ARG A 63 1.05 -13.44 -9.11
CA ARG A 63 1.73 -13.51 -10.42
C ARG A 63 1.36 -14.78 -11.18
N ARG A 64 1.34 -15.95 -10.52
CA ARG A 64 0.94 -17.23 -11.12
C ARG A 64 -0.51 -17.21 -11.63
N PHE A 65 -1.41 -16.61 -10.85
CA PHE A 65 -2.84 -16.49 -11.19
C PHE A 65 -3.17 -15.25 -12.03
N LYS A 66 -2.18 -14.44 -12.41
CA LYS A 66 -2.33 -13.19 -13.17
C LYS A 66 -3.27 -12.18 -12.50
N ILE A 67 -3.24 -12.13 -11.16
CA ILE A 67 -4.01 -11.19 -10.35
C ILE A 67 -3.15 -9.94 -10.13
N PRO A 68 -3.64 -8.73 -10.45
CA PRO A 68 -2.95 -7.49 -10.14
C PRO A 68 -2.70 -7.34 -8.65
N THR A 69 -1.51 -6.85 -8.33
CA THR A 69 -1.10 -6.59 -6.95
C THR A 69 -0.64 -5.15 -6.78
N TYR A 70 -1.03 -4.56 -5.65
CA TYR A 70 -0.61 -3.22 -5.24
C TYR A 70 0.11 -3.34 -3.92
N ILE A 71 1.41 -3.07 -3.90
CA ILE A 71 2.24 -3.12 -2.69
C ILE A 71 2.10 -1.78 -1.98
N VAL A 72 1.56 -1.79 -0.77
CA VAL A 72 1.24 -0.57 -0.02
C VAL A 72 1.95 -0.58 1.33
N ARG A 73 2.82 0.42 1.55
CA ARG A 73 3.39 0.70 2.87
C ARG A 73 2.50 1.68 3.62
N SER A 74 1.98 1.23 4.76
CA SER A 74 1.16 2.04 5.67
C SER A 74 1.99 2.77 6.72
N LYS A 75 1.33 3.62 7.52
CA LYS A 75 1.89 4.32 8.69
C LYS A 75 3.07 5.24 8.35
N ALA A 76 3.09 5.81 7.15
CA ALA A 76 4.15 6.73 6.73
C ALA A 76 4.28 7.95 7.65
N ASP A 77 3.16 8.47 8.13
CA ASP A 77 3.08 9.58 9.08
C ASP A 77 3.72 9.26 10.44
N GLN A 78 3.47 8.07 10.97
CA GLN A 78 4.11 7.62 12.21
C GLN A 78 5.62 7.45 12.03
N HIS A 79 6.05 6.86 10.90
CA HIS A 79 7.46 6.63 10.63
C HIS A 79 8.21 7.96 10.48
N ILE A 80 7.69 8.90 9.69
CA ILE A 80 8.27 10.25 9.55
C ILE A 80 8.37 10.94 10.91
N SER A 81 7.32 10.84 11.74
CA SER A 81 7.32 11.45 13.07
C SER A 81 8.41 10.87 13.98
N ASN A 82 8.67 9.57 13.89
CA ASN A 82 9.74 8.92 14.65
C ASN A 82 11.12 9.38 14.17
N MET A 83 11.37 9.42 12.86
CA MET A 83 12.64 9.90 12.30
C MET A 83 12.92 11.36 12.69
N ILE A 84 11.90 12.22 12.66
CA ILE A 84 12.06 13.62 13.09
C ILE A 84 12.43 13.71 14.57
N ARG A 85 11.86 12.84 15.43
CA ARG A 85 12.22 12.80 16.84
C ARG A 85 13.67 12.35 17.01
N GLU A 86 14.08 11.30 16.33
CA GLU A 86 15.46 10.79 16.35
C GLU A 86 16.47 11.86 15.92
N MET A 87 16.24 12.52 14.78
CA MET A 87 17.10 13.61 14.30
C MET A 87 17.22 14.78 15.29
N ARG A 88 16.15 15.08 16.05
CA ARG A 88 16.18 16.13 17.07
C ARG A 88 16.98 15.74 18.31
N TYR A 89 16.86 14.48 18.74
CA TYR A 89 17.66 13.96 19.84
C TYR A 89 19.16 13.98 19.50
N GLU A 90 19.51 13.79 18.23
CA GLU A 90 20.90 13.85 17.77
C GLU A 90 21.44 15.29 17.66
N SER A 91 20.58 16.29 17.48
CA SER A 91 20.99 17.67 17.22
C SER A 91 21.09 18.57 18.47
N ASP A 92 20.73 18.09 19.67
CA ASP A 92 20.74 18.85 20.94
C ASP A 92 20.01 20.22 20.89
N ASP A 93 19.10 20.38 19.93
CA ASP A 93 18.45 21.66 19.60
C ASP A 93 16.98 21.62 20.01
N GLU A 94 16.68 22.16 21.20
CA GLU A 94 15.35 22.17 21.79
C GLU A 94 14.41 23.23 21.17
N ASN A 95 14.92 24.16 20.33
CA ASN A 95 14.17 25.30 19.81
C ASN A 95 14.07 25.29 18.27
N ALA A 96 13.44 24.27 17.71
CA ALA A 96 13.21 24.20 16.26
C ALA A 96 12.15 25.23 15.79
N ASP A 97 12.56 26.21 14.99
CA ASP A 97 11.65 27.12 14.27
C ASP A 97 10.78 26.35 13.24
N ARG A 98 9.64 26.93 12.84
CA ARG A 98 8.73 26.37 11.83
C ARG A 98 9.43 26.03 10.51
N SER A 99 10.42 26.83 10.11
CA SER A 99 11.23 26.58 8.91
C SER A 99 12.04 25.29 9.04
N GLN A 100 12.73 25.12 10.17
CA GLN A 100 13.55 23.94 10.46
C GLN A 100 12.67 22.67 10.58
N GLN A 101 11.47 22.79 11.15
CA GLN A 101 10.48 21.71 11.20
C GLN A 101 10.07 21.22 9.80
N ALA A 102 9.87 22.14 8.85
CA ALA A 102 9.50 21.79 7.48
C ALA A 102 10.66 21.07 6.76
N THR A 103 11.89 21.56 6.93
CA THR A 103 13.10 20.93 6.37
C THR A 103 13.30 19.51 6.91
N LEU A 104 13.20 19.33 8.23
CA LEU A 104 13.29 18.00 8.86
C LEU A 104 12.21 17.05 8.34
N TYR A 105 10.98 17.55 8.15
CA TYR A 105 9.90 16.75 7.58
C TYR A 105 10.19 16.34 6.15
N MET A 106 10.71 17.24 5.32
CA MET A 106 11.07 16.92 3.93
C MET A 106 12.19 15.87 3.87
N ALA A 107 13.23 16.02 4.69
CA ALA A 107 14.33 15.07 4.77
C ALA A 107 13.85 13.68 5.24
N ALA A 108 13.08 13.61 6.33
CA ALA A 108 12.51 12.35 6.82
C ALA A 108 11.59 11.68 5.79
N ARG A 109 10.76 12.47 5.10
CA ARG A 109 9.89 11.96 4.03
C ARG A 109 10.69 11.38 2.88
N GLU A 110 11.70 12.09 2.40
CA GLU A 110 12.54 11.64 1.29
C GLU A 110 13.30 10.35 1.66
N GLN A 111 13.90 10.32 2.85
CA GLN A 111 14.60 9.15 3.35
C GLN A 111 13.66 7.94 3.47
N LEU A 112 12.47 8.10 4.08
CA LEU A 112 11.46 7.03 4.14
C LEU A 112 11.11 6.49 2.75
N VAL A 113 10.89 7.39 1.78
CA VAL A 113 10.50 7.02 0.41
C VAL A 113 11.62 6.21 -0.26
N ASN A 114 12.85 6.70 -0.18
CA ASN A 114 14.00 6.08 -0.81
C ASN A 114 14.32 4.72 -0.17
N GLU A 115 14.40 4.64 1.15
CA GLU A 115 14.66 3.40 1.87
C GLU A 115 13.57 2.36 1.62
N THR A 116 12.29 2.75 1.67
CA THR A 116 11.19 1.82 1.42
C THR A 116 11.27 1.23 0.03
N ARG A 117 11.41 2.08 -1.00
CA ARG A 117 11.44 1.63 -2.39
C ARG A 117 12.67 0.78 -2.68
N HIS A 118 13.83 1.16 -2.13
CA HIS A 118 15.05 0.37 -2.23
C HIS A 118 14.90 -1.02 -1.59
N ASN A 119 14.42 -1.08 -0.34
CA ASN A 119 14.28 -2.33 0.40
C ASN A 119 13.28 -3.28 -0.25
N VAL A 120 12.11 -2.77 -0.69
CA VAL A 120 11.15 -3.62 -1.38
C VAL A 120 11.71 -4.11 -2.71
N LYS A 121 12.40 -3.26 -3.48
CA LYS A 121 13.03 -3.68 -4.74
C LYS A 121 14.06 -4.78 -4.53
N ALA A 122 14.91 -4.65 -3.51
CA ALA A 122 15.89 -5.68 -3.14
C ALA A 122 15.20 -7.01 -2.77
N ASN A 123 14.16 -6.95 -1.92
CA ASN A 123 13.40 -8.13 -1.51
C ASN A 123 12.68 -8.81 -2.68
N LEU A 124 12.13 -8.04 -3.63
CA LEU A 124 11.51 -8.58 -4.84
C LEU A 124 12.54 -9.28 -5.73
N ALA A 125 13.71 -8.68 -5.90
CA ALA A 125 14.80 -9.26 -6.68
C ALA A 125 15.31 -10.57 -6.07
N GLU A 126 15.55 -10.61 -4.76
CA GLU A 126 15.94 -11.82 -4.02
C GLU A 126 14.89 -12.94 -4.16
N ALA A 127 13.61 -12.56 -4.21
CA ALA A 127 12.50 -13.49 -4.40
C ALA A 127 12.26 -13.92 -5.87
N ASN A 128 13.06 -13.44 -6.83
CA ASN A 128 12.87 -13.63 -8.27
C ASN A 128 11.48 -13.14 -8.77
N LEU A 129 10.99 -12.06 -8.18
CA LEU A 129 9.79 -11.34 -8.60
C LEU A 129 10.17 -10.10 -9.42
N PRO A 130 9.35 -9.71 -10.41
CA PRO A 130 9.57 -8.49 -11.16
C PRO A 130 9.48 -7.27 -10.23
N ASP A 131 10.22 -6.22 -10.57
CA ASP A 131 10.12 -4.93 -9.89
C ASP A 131 8.67 -4.41 -9.98
N GLN A 132 8.19 -3.86 -8.87
CA GLN A 132 6.82 -3.36 -8.73
C GLN A 132 6.83 -2.07 -7.94
N LYS A 133 5.94 -1.15 -8.31
CA LYS A 133 5.77 0.11 -7.61
C LYS A 133 5.22 -0.13 -6.20
N VAL A 134 5.81 0.57 -5.24
CA VAL A 134 5.36 0.62 -3.85
C VAL A 134 4.70 1.96 -3.59
N TYR A 135 3.47 1.92 -3.09
CA TYR A 135 2.73 3.10 -2.67
C TYR A 135 2.93 3.32 -1.18
N ILE A 136 3.40 4.49 -0.81
CA ILE A 136 3.65 4.85 0.60
C ILE A 136 2.52 5.78 1.04
N VAL A 137 1.80 5.38 2.09
CA VAL A 137 0.57 6.05 2.51
C VAL A 137 0.47 6.23 4.01
N SER A 138 -0.28 7.26 4.40
CA SER A 138 -0.79 7.49 5.74
C SER A 138 -2.32 7.34 5.74
N SER A 139 -2.89 6.76 6.80
CA SER A 139 -4.34 6.57 6.87
C SER A 139 -5.10 7.90 6.92
N SER A 140 -4.47 8.93 7.50
CA SER A 140 -5.00 10.28 7.62
C SER A 140 -5.12 10.95 6.25
N CYS A 141 -4.04 10.95 5.44
CA CYS A 141 -4.10 11.49 4.08
C CYS A 141 -5.01 10.65 3.18
N LEU A 142 -4.96 9.32 3.27
CA LEU A 142 -5.76 8.45 2.41
C LEU A 142 -7.26 8.68 2.64
N ARG A 143 -7.68 8.82 3.90
CA ARG A 143 -9.07 9.17 4.25
C ARG A 143 -9.47 10.54 3.74
N ALA A 144 -8.58 11.53 3.82
CA ALA A 144 -8.87 12.88 3.33
C ALA A 144 -9.00 12.90 1.80
N VAL A 145 -8.09 12.24 1.07
CA VAL A 145 -8.16 12.10 -0.39
C VAL A 145 -9.42 11.35 -0.82
N ALA A 146 -9.77 10.25 -0.14
CA ALA A 146 -10.99 9.50 -0.42
C ALA A 146 -12.29 10.31 -0.23
N LYS A 147 -12.24 11.36 0.59
CA LYS A 147 -13.35 12.32 0.79
C LYS A 147 -13.33 13.49 -0.21
N GLY A 148 -12.42 13.50 -1.18
CA GLY A 148 -12.26 14.59 -2.14
C GLY A 148 -11.43 15.78 -1.64
N ASN A 149 -10.77 15.67 -0.48
CA ASN A 149 -9.88 16.72 0.02
C ASN A 149 -8.46 16.57 -0.55
N GLN A 150 -7.68 17.66 -0.50
CA GLN A 150 -6.28 17.66 -0.92
C GLN A 150 -5.36 17.94 0.29
N PRO A 151 -4.93 16.92 1.03
CA PRO A 151 -4.03 17.12 2.16
C PRO A 151 -2.63 17.53 1.67
N SER A 152 -1.96 18.41 2.43
CA SER A 152 -0.62 18.90 2.07
C SER A 152 0.50 17.86 2.25
N LYS A 153 0.22 16.77 2.96
CA LYS A 153 1.20 15.73 3.33
C LYS A 153 1.11 14.46 2.47
N VAL A 154 0.36 14.49 1.37
CA VAL A 154 0.23 13.36 0.44
C VAL A 154 1.60 12.91 -0.05
N ILE A 155 1.83 11.60 -0.05
CA ILE A 155 2.95 10.91 -0.64
C ILE A 155 2.48 10.21 -1.92
N ASP A 156 1.86 9.03 -1.81
CA ASP A 156 1.36 8.26 -2.95
C ASP A 156 -0.16 8.01 -2.89
N GLU A 157 -0.90 8.60 -1.92
CA GLU A 157 -2.33 8.32 -1.69
C GLU A 157 -3.21 8.58 -2.91
N ILE A 158 -3.01 9.73 -3.58
CA ILE A 158 -3.77 10.10 -4.78
C ILE A 158 -3.50 9.10 -5.91
N GLN A 159 -2.21 8.77 -6.10
CA GLN A 159 -1.79 7.88 -7.16
C GLN A 159 -2.29 6.44 -6.94
N LEU A 160 -2.25 5.95 -5.69
CA LEU A 160 -2.79 4.65 -5.31
C LEU A 160 -4.28 4.54 -5.66
N LEU A 161 -5.09 5.53 -5.27
CA LEU A 161 -6.52 5.51 -5.56
C LEU A 161 -6.80 5.60 -7.06
N ASN A 162 -6.08 6.44 -7.78
CA ASN A 162 -6.21 6.54 -9.24
C ASN A 162 -5.88 5.21 -9.92
N ASP A 163 -4.78 4.55 -9.53
CA ASP A 163 -4.33 3.29 -10.14
C ASP A 163 -5.28 2.12 -9.80
N LEU A 164 -5.88 2.12 -8.59
CA LEU A 164 -6.90 1.14 -8.20
C LEU A 164 -8.21 1.34 -8.96
N TYR A 165 -8.73 2.56 -9.02
CA TYR A 165 -10.02 2.84 -9.66
C TYR A 165 -9.94 2.78 -11.19
N THR A 166 -8.83 3.20 -11.80
CA THR A 166 -8.65 3.12 -13.26
C THR A 166 -8.60 1.68 -13.75
N GLU A 167 -7.85 0.82 -13.06
CA GLU A 167 -7.77 -0.61 -13.43
C GLU A 167 -9.12 -1.30 -13.25
N ALA A 168 -9.83 -1.00 -12.16
CA ALA A 168 -11.17 -1.55 -11.93
C ALA A 168 -12.17 -1.13 -13.02
N GLN A 169 -12.12 0.14 -13.47
CA GLN A 169 -12.94 0.62 -14.59
C GLN A 169 -12.56 -0.05 -15.92
N ALA A 170 -11.26 -0.15 -16.23
CA ALA A 170 -10.78 -0.76 -17.46
C ALA A 170 -11.23 -2.23 -17.59
N ARG A 171 -11.24 -2.97 -16.48
CA ARG A 171 -11.71 -4.37 -16.44
C ARG A 171 -13.21 -4.51 -16.65
N ARG A 172 -14.03 -3.63 -16.07
CA ARG A 172 -15.48 -3.62 -16.34
C ARG A 172 -15.76 -3.46 -17.82
N ILE A 173 -15.08 -2.53 -18.49
CA ILE A 173 -15.25 -2.28 -19.93
C ILE A 173 -14.85 -3.53 -20.76
N ARG A 174 -13.76 -4.20 -20.38
CA ARG A 174 -13.32 -5.43 -21.07
C ARG A 174 -14.30 -6.59 -20.89
N GLN A 175 -14.95 -6.69 -19.73
CA GLN A 175 -15.94 -7.74 -19.45
C GLN A 175 -17.28 -7.46 -20.14
N SER A 176 -17.71 -6.19 -20.25
CA SER A 176 -18.95 -5.83 -20.95
C SER A 176 -18.82 -5.83 -22.48
N GLY A 177 -17.62 -5.63 -23.03
CA GLY A 177 -17.34 -5.74 -24.48
C GLY A 177 -17.23 -7.17 -25.01
N GLY A 178 -17.26 -8.19 -24.16
CA GLY A 178 -17.13 -9.60 -24.53
C GLY A 178 -18.47 -10.33 -24.81
N VAL A 179 -19.61 -9.64 -24.72
CA VAL A 179 -20.96 -10.24 -24.90
C VAL A 179 -21.52 -9.96 -26.30
N SER A 180 -20.66 -9.90 -27.31
CA SER A 180 -21.08 -9.81 -28.72
C SER A 180 -20.20 -10.72 -29.58
N ALA A 181 -20.49 -12.01 -29.52
CA ALA A 181 -20.14 -13.01 -30.52
C ALA A 181 -21.13 -14.17 -30.42
#